data_AF-A0A829H3I6-F1
#
_entry.id   AF-A0A829H3I6-F1
#
_cell.length_a   1.000
_cell.length_b   1.000
_cell.length_c   1.000
_cell.angle_alpha   90.00
_cell.angle_beta   90.00
_cell.angle_gamma   90.00
#
_symmetry.space_group_name_H-M   'P 1'
#
loop_
_entity.id
_entity.type
_entity.pdbx_description
1 polymer ?
#
loop_
_entity_poly.entity_id
_entity_poly.type
_entity_poly.pdbx_seq_one_letter_code
_entity_poly.pdbx_strand_id
1 'polypeptide(L)'
;MIEFYTQIKKRDGRIVDFDASKISTAITKAAESVAKLAPSDVLTIDHLTDTVTAKIRDRYHDDVEIAEIQTVVEQTLIAAEKYNWAEAYTEYRLKRDLARKQKQDVNYNVSRLVNRDESVVNENANKDSRVFSTQRDLTAGAVAKAIGLKMLPPAVANAHLRGDIHWHDLDYTPFMAETNCCLIDFDYMLNHGFSIGNAEVEPAHSIQVAVTQMTQIIANVASSQYGGCSSDRTDQVLAPFAEKNYQKHLREFGSVIDDPAKLEALAVKQTKKDIYDALQTLEYQVNTLYSTQGQ
;
A
#
# COMPACT_ATOMS: atom_id res chain seq x y z
N MET A 1 -23.91 20.89 39.58
CA MET A 1 -23.02 20.46 38.49
C MET A 1 -23.89 19.70 37.51
N ILE A 2 -24.24 20.31 36.38
CA ILE A 2 -24.97 19.62 35.31
C ILE A 2 -23.87 19.06 34.41
N GLU A 3 -23.71 17.74 34.42
CA GLU A 3 -22.78 17.04 33.54
C GLU A 3 -23.18 17.28 32.08
N PHE A 4 -22.17 17.63 31.28
CA PHE A 4 -22.29 18.05 29.90
C PHE A 4 -22.23 16.81 28.99
N TYR A 5 -23.30 16.53 28.24
CA TYR A 5 -23.38 15.37 27.33
C TYR A 5 -23.60 15.78 25.87
N THR A 6 -23.15 16.97 25.44
CA THR A 6 -23.15 17.27 24.00
C THR A 6 -22.04 16.45 23.35
N GLN A 7 -22.42 15.41 22.60
CA GLN A 7 -21.47 14.63 21.82
C GLN A 7 -21.43 15.15 20.37
N ILE A 8 -20.29 14.97 19.72
CA ILE A 8 -20.08 15.35 18.33
C ILE A 8 -20.23 14.12 17.47
N LYS A 9 -21.20 14.16 16.55
CA LYS A 9 -21.30 13.19 15.46
C LYS A 9 -20.33 13.58 14.36
N LYS A 10 -19.24 12.81 14.25
CA LYS A 10 -18.26 12.95 13.16
C LYS A 10 -18.85 12.49 11.84
N ARG A 11 -18.23 12.92 10.74
CA ARG A 11 -18.63 12.55 9.37
C ARG A 11 -18.47 11.06 9.05
N ASP A 12 -17.69 10.31 9.83
CA ASP A 12 -17.62 8.84 9.77
C ASP A 12 -18.68 8.13 10.64
N GLY A 13 -19.61 8.88 11.23
CA GLY A 13 -20.63 8.35 12.12
C GLY A 13 -20.17 8.10 13.55
N ARG A 14 -18.89 8.32 13.89
CA ARG A 14 -18.42 8.20 15.27
C ARG A 14 -18.98 9.32 16.13
N ILE A 15 -19.42 8.95 17.32
CA ILE A 15 -19.82 9.89 18.38
C ILE A 15 -18.62 10.07 19.32
N VAL A 16 -18.23 11.31 19.56
CA VAL A 16 -17.12 11.64 20.48
C VAL A 16 -17.50 12.78 21.39
N ASP A 17 -16.85 12.89 22.54
CA ASP A 17 -17.11 14.02 23.43
C ASP A 17 -16.72 15.35 22.77
N PHE A 18 -17.55 16.36 23.03
CA PHE A 18 -17.26 17.71 22.59
C PHE A 18 -16.05 18.28 23.32
N ASP A 19 -15.16 18.90 22.54
CA ASP A 19 -13.88 19.41 23.01
C ASP A 19 -13.68 20.83 22.46
N ALA A 20 -13.90 21.83 23.32
CA ALA A 20 -13.79 23.25 22.98
C ALA A 20 -12.37 23.64 22.53
N SER A 21 -11.33 22.91 22.96
CA SER A 21 -9.95 23.21 22.58
C SER A 21 -9.72 23.09 21.06
N LYS A 22 -10.50 22.24 20.38
CA LYS A 22 -10.46 22.11 18.91
C LYS A 22 -11.03 23.32 18.19
N ILE A 23 -12.00 23.99 18.79
CA ILE A 23 -12.57 25.23 18.26
C ILE A 23 -11.54 26.35 18.39
N SER A 24 -10.99 26.53 19.60
CA SER A 24 -9.90 27.49 19.86
C SER A 24 -8.74 27.27 18.89
N THR A 25 -8.22 26.05 18.78
CA THR A 25 -7.13 25.70 17.85
C THR A 25 -7.46 26.05 16.40
N ALA A 26 -8.70 25.81 15.95
CA ALA A 26 -9.10 26.11 14.58
C ALA A 26 -9.21 27.61 14.31
N ILE A 27 -9.71 28.39 15.28
CA ILE A 27 -9.77 29.85 15.20
C ILE A 27 -8.34 30.43 15.23
N THR A 28 -7.47 29.96 16.13
CA THR A 28 -6.06 30.35 16.21
C THR A 28 -5.35 30.16 14.87
N LYS A 29 -5.49 28.98 14.25
CA LYS A 29 -4.87 28.71 12.93
C LYS A 29 -5.39 29.63 11.83
N ALA A 30 -6.68 29.96 11.85
CA ALA A 30 -7.24 30.91 10.91
C ALA A 30 -6.65 32.32 11.14
N ALA A 31 -6.61 32.77 12.39
CA ALA A 31 -6.06 34.07 12.76
C ALA A 31 -4.56 34.21 12.41
N GLU A 32 -3.75 33.19 12.73
CA GLU A 32 -2.31 33.12 12.41
C GLU A 32 -2.04 33.14 10.90
N SER A 33 -2.94 32.56 10.09
CA SER A 33 -2.79 32.58 8.64
C SER A 33 -3.02 33.96 8.02
N VAL A 34 -3.70 34.86 8.77
CA VAL A 34 -3.95 36.24 8.35
C VAL A 34 -2.83 37.17 8.83
N ALA A 35 -2.42 37.05 10.10
CA ALA A 35 -1.38 37.89 10.69
C ALA A 35 -0.77 37.25 11.94
N LYS A 36 0.40 37.75 12.37
CA LYS A 36 1.00 37.38 13.65
C LYS A 36 0.10 37.87 14.80
N LEU A 37 -0.24 36.97 15.71
CA LEU A 37 -1.14 37.27 16.82
C LEU A 37 -0.52 38.24 17.84
N ALA A 38 -1.29 39.24 18.23
CA ALA A 38 -1.01 40.07 19.40
C ALA A 38 -1.55 39.40 20.68
N PRO A 39 -1.06 39.77 21.87
CA PRO A 39 -1.62 39.26 23.14
C PRO A 39 -3.13 39.47 23.29
N SER A 40 -3.67 40.58 22.74
CA SER A 40 -5.10 40.85 22.72
C SER A 40 -5.90 39.89 21.82
N ASP A 41 -5.28 39.33 20.79
CA ASP A 41 -5.93 38.36 19.91
C ASP A 41 -6.14 37.03 20.63
N VAL A 42 -5.22 36.64 21.52
CA VAL A 42 -5.38 35.43 22.36
C VAL A 42 -6.63 35.54 23.23
N LEU A 43 -6.80 36.66 23.93
CA LEU A 43 -8.00 36.92 24.73
C LEU A 43 -9.28 36.95 23.87
N THR A 44 -9.17 37.47 22.65
CA THR A 44 -10.27 37.47 21.69
C THR A 44 -10.65 36.06 21.25
N ILE A 45 -9.66 35.19 20.98
CA ILE A 45 -9.88 33.79 20.59
C ILE A 45 -10.56 33.00 21.71
N ASP A 46 -10.13 33.21 22.96
CA ASP A 46 -10.75 32.56 24.12
C ASP A 46 -12.21 33.00 24.25
N HIS A 47 -12.49 34.30 24.16
CA HIS A 47 -13.85 34.83 24.20
C HIS A 47 -14.75 34.32 23.06
N LEU A 48 -14.20 34.22 21.84
CA LEU A 48 -14.90 33.66 20.69
C LEU A 48 -15.18 32.17 20.90
N THR A 49 -14.23 31.41 21.46
CA THR A 49 -14.39 29.99 21.77
C THR A 49 -15.50 29.77 22.79
N ASP A 50 -15.53 30.57 23.85
CA ASP A 50 -16.60 30.53 24.85
C ASP A 50 -17.95 30.88 24.25
N THR A 51 -17.99 31.91 23.39
CA THR A 51 -19.21 32.34 22.70
C THR A 51 -19.75 31.25 21.78
N VAL A 52 -18.88 30.60 21.00
CA VAL A 52 -19.26 29.47 20.14
C VAL A 52 -19.78 28.31 21.00
N THR A 53 -19.08 27.98 22.09
CA THR A 53 -19.47 26.89 22.99
C THR A 53 -20.82 27.15 23.63
N ALA A 54 -21.08 28.38 24.09
CA ALA A 54 -22.37 28.79 24.62
C ALA A 54 -23.48 28.70 23.57
N LYS A 55 -23.25 29.19 22.34
CA LYS A 55 -24.21 29.07 21.24
C LYS A 55 -24.52 27.62 20.86
N ILE A 56 -23.52 26.73 20.87
CA ILE A 56 -23.72 25.30 20.60
C ILE A 56 -24.59 24.69 21.70
N ARG A 57 -24.28 24.99 22.96
CA ARG A 57 -25.04 24.49 24.12
C ARG A 57 -26.49 24.96 24.11
N ASP A 58 -26.73 26.21 23.75
CA ASP A 58 -28.09 26.77 23.74
C ASP A 58 -28.91 26.26 22.55
N ARG A 59 -28.25 25.93 21.42
CA ARG A 59 -28.91 25.53 20.17
C ARG A 59 -29.10 24.02 20.03
N TYR A 60 -28.24 23.22 20.62
CA TYR A 60 -28.19 21.77 20.43
C TYR A 60 -28.30 21.04 21.77
N HIS A 61 -29.32 20.19 21.88
CA HIS A 61 -29.59 19.38 23.07
C HIS A 61 -29.26 17.88 22.87
N ASP A 62 -28.94 17.48 21.64
CA ASP A 62 -28.53 16.14 21.23
C ASP A 62 -27.15 16.18 20.54
N ASP A 63 -26.76 15.10 19.87
CA ASP A 63 -25.55 15.02 19.06
C ASP A 63 -25.48 16.16 18.03
N VAL A 64 -24.38 16.92 18.06
CA VAL A 64 -24.14 17.99 17.09
C VAL A 64 -23.22 17.51 15.97
N GLU A 65 -23.55 17.83 14.73
CA GLU A 65 -22.71 17.50 13.59
C GLU A 65 -21.54 18.48 13.45
N ILE A 66 -20.42 17.99 12.91
CA ILE A 66 -19.25 18.85 12.62
C ILE A 66 -19.64 20.05 11.74
N ALA A 67 -20.54 19.86 10.76
CA ALA A 67 -20.97 20.93 9.87
C ALA A 67 -21.70 22.06 10.61
N GLU A 68 -22.44 21.71 11.67
CA GLU A 68 -23.20 22.65 12.48
C GLU A 68 -22.29 23.48 13.39
N ILE A 69 -21.36 22.83 14.11
CA ILE A 69 -20.31 23.51 14.89
C ILE A 69 -19.59 24.53 14.00
N GLN A 70 -19.24 24.08 12.80
CA GLN A 70 -18.53 24.88 11.82
C GLN A 70 -19.32 26.14 11.39
N THR A 71 -20.64 26.02 11.18
CA THR A 71 -21.52 27.17 10.91
C THR A 71 -21.59 28.12 12.10
N VAL A 72 -21.65 27.61 13.33
CA VAL A 72 -21.67 28.46 14.53
C VAL A 72 -20.36 29.25 14.69
N VAL A 73 -19.21 28.62 14.41
CA VAL A 73 -17.90 29.29 14.41
C VAL A 73 -17.88 30.44 13.40
N GLU A 74 -18.25 30.15 12.14
CA GLU A 74 -18.27 31.15 11.06
C GLU A 74 -19.19 32.34 11.40
N GLN A 75 -20.43 32.07 11.84
CA GLN A 75 -21.37 33.12 12.24
C GLN A 75 -20.85 33.94 13.43
N THR A 76 -20.10 33.32 14.35
CA THR A 76 -19.55 34.02 15.51
C THR A 76 -18.36 34.91 15.14
N LEU A 77 -17.50 34.47 14.21
CA LEU A 77 -16.42 35.31 13.68
C LEU A 77 -16.97 36.52 12.92
N ILE A 78 -18.02 36.33 12.11
CA ILE A 78 -18.69 37.42 11.38
C ILE A 78 -19.36 38.39 12.36
N ALA A 79 -20.10 37.90 13.36
CA ALA A 79 -20.77 38.74 14.34
C ALA A 79 -19.80 39.55 15.22
N ALA A 80 -18.57 39.07 15.40
CA ALA A 80 -17.50 39.78 16.09
C ALA A 80 -16.67 40.69 15.16
N GLU A 81 -17.12 40.91 13.92
CA GLU A 81 -16.47 41.72 12.90
C GLU A 81 -15.05 41.23 12.53
N LYS A 82 -14.74 39.96 12.81
CA LYS A 82 -13.46 39.30 12.46
C LYS A 82 -13.54 38.69 11.06
N TYR A 83 -13.88 39.52 10.07
CA TYR A 83 -14.12 39.09 8.69
C TYR A 83 -12.95 38.31 8.08
N ASN A 84 -11.73 38.82 8.23
CA ASN A 84 -10.53 38.16 7.68
C ASN A 84 -10.29 36.78 8.33
N TRP A 85 -10.62 36.60 9.61
CA TRP A 85 -10.49 35.31 10.29
C TRP A 85 -11.58 34.35 9.85
N ALA A 86 -12.81 34.84 9.65
CA ALA A 86 -13.92 34.05 9.12
C ALA A 86 -13.61 33.53 7.71
N GLU A 87 -13.10 34.40 6.83
CA GLU A 87 -12.68 34.04 5.47
C GLU A 87 -11.58 32.97 5.50
N ALA A 88 -10.51 33.19 6.26
CA ALA A 88 -9.42 32.22 6.39
C ALA A 88 -9.90 30.86 6.96
N TYR A 89 -10.80 30.88 7.94
CA TYR A 89 -11.40 29.68 8.51
C TYR A 89 -12.23 28.91 7.47
N THR A 90 -13.10 29.60 6.75
CA THR A 90 -13.97 29.02 5.71
C THR A 90 -13.14 28.48 4.54
N GLU A 91 -12.13 29.22 4.07
CA GLU A 91 -11.20 28.76 3.04
C GLU A 91 -10.47 27.48 3.44
N TYR A 92 -9.91 27.45 4.66
CA TYR A 92 -9.19 26.29 5.16
C TYR A 92 -10.07 25.04 5.17
N ARG A 93 -11.32 25.18 5.62
CA ARG A 93 -12.31 24.10 5.62
C ARG A 93 -12.65 23.64 4.21
N LEU A 94 -12.94 24.57 3.30
CA LEU A 94 -13.26 24.25 1.92
C LEU A 94 -12.10 23.49 1.25
N LYS A 95 -10.86 23.98 1.42
CA LYS A 95 -9.64 23.31 0.95
C LYS A 95 -9.54 21.88 1.49
N ARG A 96 -9.79 21.67 2.78
CA ARG A 96 -9.78 20.31 3.38
C ARG A 96 -10.89 19.40 2.88
N ASP A 97 -12.09 19.94 2.68
CA ASP A 97 -13.23 19.15 2.20
C ASP A 97 -13.04 18.75 0.72
N LEU A 98 -12.49 19.65 -0.09
CA LEU A 98 -12.08 19.36 -1.46
C LEU A 98 -10.97 18.30 -1.50
N ALA A 99 -9.91 18.46 -0.69
CA ALA A 99 -8.80 17.51 -0.66
C ALA A 99 -9.25 16.08 -0.31
N ARG A 100 -10.22 15.92 0.60
CA ARG A 100 -10.79 14.59 0.92
C ARG A 100 -11.59 14.00 -0.24
N LYS A 101 -12.46 14.80 -0.87
CA LYS A 101 -13.25 14.38 -2.03
C LYS A 101 -12.33 13.96 -3.20
N GLN A 102 -11.31 14.76 -3.45
CA GLN A 102 -10.30 14.51 -4.48
C GLN A 102 -9.58 13.17 -4.28
N LYS A 103 -9.18 12.83 -3.05
CA LYS A 103 -8.55 11.52 -2.76
C LYS A 103 -9.45 10.32 -3.09
N GLN A 104 -10.77 10.48 -3.04
CA GLN A 104 -11.75 9.45 -3.39
C GLN A 104 -12.27 9.54 -4.83
N ASP A 105 -11.82 10.52 -5.61
CA ASP A 105 -12.25 10.74 -6.99
C ASP A 105 -11.29 10.04 -7.95
N VAL A 106 -11.83 9.08 -8.70
CA VAL A 106 -11.05 8.30 -9.67
C VAL A 106 -10.50 9.20 -10.78
N ASN A 107 -11.31 10.11 -11.32
CA ASN A 107 -10.89 11.00 -12.41
C ASN A 107 -9.77 11.92 -11.96
N TYR A 108 -9.87 12.44 -10.73
CA TYR A 108 -8.82 13.26 -10.15
C TYR A 108 -7.51 12.47 -10.00
N ASN A 109 -7.55 11.28 -9.40
CA ASN A 109 -6.34 10.47 -9.20
C ASN A 109 -5.70 10.04 -10.52
N VAL A 110 -6.50 9.61 -11.52
CA VAL A 110 -5.99 9.26 -12.86
C VAL A 110 -5.39 10.48 -13.55
N SER A 111 -6.02 11.66 -13.45
CA SER A 111 -5.48 12.87 -14.07
C SER A 111 -4.14 13.30 -13.47
N ARG A 112 -3.92 13.12 -12.16
CA ARG A 112 -2.60 13.38 -11.54
C ARG A 112 -1.52 12.48 -12.12
N LEU A 113 -1.84 11.21 -12.36
CA LEU A 113 -0.90 10.27 -12.99
C LEU A 113 -0.60 10.66 -14.45
N VAL A 114 -1.63 10.99 -15.24
CA VAL A 114 -1.46 11.45 -16.64
C VAL A 114 -0.60 12.70 -16.71
N ASN A 115 -0.78 13.61 -15.76
CA ASN A 115 0.01 14.84 -15.65
C ASN A 115 1.37 14.64 -14.94
N ARG A 116 1.75 13.38 -14.65
CA ARG A 116 3.03 12.99 -14.01
C ARG A 116 3.32 13.73 -12.71
N ASP A 117 2.31 13.89 -11.87
CA ASP A 117 2.47 14.48 -10.55
C ASP A 117 3.51 13.70 -9.72
N GLU A 118 4.56 14.39 -9.25
CA GLU A 118 5.70 13.81 -8.53
C GLU A 118 5.28 12.95 -7.34
N SER A 119 4.21 13.34 -6.62
CA SER A 119 3.76 12.60 -5.45
C SER A 119 3.13 11.25 -5.80
N VAL A 120 2.81 11.01 -7.07
CA VAL A 120 2.21 9.76 -7.57
C VAL A 120 3.27 8.94 -8.29
N VAL A 121 4.06 9.57 -9.16
CA VAL A 121 5.07 8.85 -9.96
C VAL A 121 6.30 8.42 -9.14
N ASN A 122 6.54 9.05 -7.98
CA ASN A 122 7.65 8.72 -7.08
C ASN A 122 7.19 8.05 -5.78
N GLU A 123 5.93 7.59 -5.69
CA GLU A 123 5.41 6.94 -4.48
C GLU A 123 6.18 5.65 -4.15
N ASN A 124 6.63 4.91 -5.17
CA ASN A 124 7.43 3.70 -5.02
C ASN A 124 8.81 3.90 -5.67
N ALA A 125 9.85 4.03 -4.82
CA ALA A 125 11.22 4.27 -5.26
C ALA A 125 11.80 3.14 -6.14
N ASN A 126 11.22 1.94 -6.08
CA ASN A 126 11.65 0.79 -6.86
C ASN A 126 10.95 0.72 -8.23
N LYS A 127 9.96 1.58 -8.54
CA LYS A 127 9.16 1.53 -9.78
C LYS A 127 9.56 2.67 -10.73
N ASP A 128 10.20 2.37 -11.87
CA ASP A 128 10.49 3.39 -12.90
C ASP A 128 9.21 3.77 -13.65
N SER A 129 8.64 4.93 -13.32
CA SER A 129 7.40 5.48 -13.90
C SER A 129 7.48 5.82 -15.40
N ARG A 130 8.64 5.64 -16.04
CA ARG A 130 8.80 5.76 -17.51
C ARG A 130 8.52 4.45 -18.22
N VAL A 131 8.61 3.32 -17.52
CA VAL A 131 8.35 1.99 -18.10
C VAL A 131 6.84 1.78 -18.27
N PHE A 132 6.44 1.20 -19.42
CA PHE A 132 5.02 1.05 -19.76
C PHE A 132 4.25 0.11 -18.81
N SER A 133 4.87 -0.97 -18.32
CA SER A 133 4.26 -1.85 -17.32
C SER A 133 3.97 -1.08 -16.03
N THR A 134 4.95 -0.32 -15.54
CA THR A 134 4.78 0.56 -14.38
C THR A 134 3.68 1.59 -14.56
N GLN A 135 3.57 2.21 -15.74
CA GLN A 135 2.49 3.18 -15.99
C GLN A 135 1.09 2.54 -15.94
N ARG A 136 0.96 1.30 -16.44
CA ARG A 136 -0.30 0.54 -16.35
C ARG A 136 -0.62 0.19 -14.91
N ASP A 137 0.37 -0.28 -14.16
CA ASP A 137 0.25 -0.62 -12.74
C ASP A 137 -0.14 0.60 -11.89
N LEU A 138 0.56 1.74 -12.05
CA LEU A 138 0.21 3.00 -11.38
C LEU A 138 -1.21 3.47 -11.73
N THR A 139 -1.65 3.24 -12.97
CA THR A 139 -3.02 3.60 -13.39
C THR A 139 -4.05 2.73 -12.67
N ALA A 140 -3.82 1.42 -12.63
CA ALA A 140 -4.66 0.48 -11.90
C ALA A 140 -4.67 0.82 -10.39
N GLY A 141 -3.50 1.11 -9.81
CA GLY A 141 -3.33 1.49 -8.42
C GLY A 141 -4.03 2.80 -8.05
N ALA A 142 -4.02 3.80 -8.92
CA ALA A 142 -4.75 5.05 -8.72
C ALA A 142 -6.28 4.83 -8.66
N VAL A 143 -6.80 3.95 -9.53
CA VAL A 143 -8.22 3.56 -9.53
C VAL A 143 -8.54 2.74 -8.27
N ALA A 144 -7.72 1.75 -7.96
CA ALA A 144 -7.88 0.86 -6.81
C ALA A 144 -7.88 1.63 -5.49
N LYS A 145 -6.96 2.58 -5.29
CA LYS A 145 -6.89 3.42 -4.09
C LYS A 145 -8.17 4.24 -3.89
N ALA A 146 -8.67 4.85 -4.96
CA ALA A 146 -9.90 5.67 -4.89
C ALA A 146 -11.15 4.84 -4.58
N ILE A 147 -11.27 3.63 -5.14
CA ILE A 147 -12.39 2.72 -4.90
C ILE A 147 -12.25 2.02 -3.55
N GLY A 148 -11.07 1.53 -3.21
CA GLY A 148 -10.75 0.87 -1.95
C GLY A 148 -11.08 1.74 -0.74
N LEU A 149 -10.76 3.04 -0.80
CA LEU A 149 -11.18 4.01 0.24
C LEU A 149 -12.69 4.09 0.46
N LYS A 150 -13.50 3.82 -0.57
CA LYS A 150 -14.97 3.80 -0.46
C LYS A 150 -15.51 2.46 0.04
N MET A 151 -14.75 1.38 -0.17
CA MET A 151 -15.09 0.04 0.33
C MET A 151 -14.80 -0.12 1.82
N LEU A 152 -13.79 0.60 2.32
CA LEU A 152 -13.43 0.56 3.74
C LEU A 152 -14.53 1.18 4.62
N PRO A 153 -14.69 0.70 5.88
CA PRO A 153 -15.49 1.39 6.86
C PRO A 153 -15.06 2.86 7.00
N PRO A 154 -16.00 3.83 7.06
CA PRO A 154 -15.66 5.26 7.06
C PRO A 154 -14.64 5.66 8.13
N ALA A 155 -14.70 5.04 9.31
CA ALA A 155 -13.75 5.29 10.39
C ALA A 155 -12.31 4.89 10.04
N VAL A 156 -12.13 3.77 9.32
CA VAL A 156 -10.83 3.25 8.88
C VAL A 156 -10.28 4.11 7.75
N ALA A 157 -11.09 4.38 6.72
CA ALA A 157 -10.71 5.25 5.61
C ALA A 157 -10.26 6.64 6.09
N ASN A 158 -11.01 7.24 7.02
CA ASN A 158 -10.65 8.54 7.58
C ASN A 158 -9.39 8.50 8.44
N ALA A 159 -9.16 7.44 9.21
CA ALA A 159 -7.92 7.28 9.97
C ALA A 159 -6.71 7.21 9.04
N HIS A 160 -6.81 6.44 7.93
CA HIS A 160 -5.77 6.37 6.91
C HIS A 160 -5.53 7.73 6.22
N LEU A 161 -6.60 8.41 5.79
CA LEU A 161 -6.51 9.70 5.09
C LEU A 161 -5.89 10.82 5.95
N ARG A 162 -6.01 10.71 7.28
CA ARG A 162 -5.39 11.61 8.26
C ARG A 162 -3.96 11.22 8.65
N GLY A 163 -3.53 10.00 8.31
CA GLY A 163 -2.24 9.46 8.71
C GLY A 163 -2.21 8.93 10.15
N ASP A 164 -3.37 8.71 10.79
CA ASP A 164 -3.42 8.10 12.13
C ASP A 164 -3.06 6.61 12.07
N ILE A 165 -3.39 5.97 10.95
CA ILE A 165 -3.02 4.60 10.60
C ILE A 165 -2.53 4.57 9.15
N HIS A 166 -1.90 3.47 8.76
CA HIS A 166 -1.54 3.19 7.38
C HIS A 166 -2.15 1.85 6.95
N TRP A 167 -3.04 1.89 5.96
CA TRP A 167 -3.52 0.69 5.29
C TRP A 167 -2.52 0.40 4.18
N HIS A 168 -1.75 -0.68 4.36
CA HIS A 168 -0.76 -1.10 3.38
C HIS A 168 -1.43 -1.58 2.09
N ASP A 169 -0.77 -1.33 0.95
CA ASP A 169 -1.14 -1.87 -0.37
C ASP A 169 -2.59 -1.52 -0.78
N LEU A 170 -3.02 -0.29 -0.45
CA LEU A 170 -4.35 0.24 -0.78
C LEU A 170 -4.61 0.38 -2.29
N ASP A 171 -3.53 0.39 -3.07
CA ASP A 171 -3.49 0.30 -4.53
C ASP A 171 -3.77 -1.10 -5.07
N TYR A 172 -3.90 -2.12 -4.21
CA TYR A 172 -4.34 -3.47 -4.56
C TYR A 172 -5.61 -3.86 -3.79
N THR A 173 -5.56 -3.82 -2.45
CA THR A 173 -6.64 -4.29 -1.55
C THR A 173 -7.28 -3.12 -0.80
N PRO A 174 -8.62 -3.07 -0.63
CA PRO A 174 -9.61 -4.14 -0.83
C PRO A 174 -10.25 -4.17 -2.23
N PHE A 175 -9.78 -3.37 -3.19
CA PHE A 175 -10.39 -3.29 -4.52
C PHE A 175 -10.31 -4.64 -5.26
N MET A 176 -9.15 -5.29 -5.21
CA MET A 176 -8.93 -6.64 -5.68
C MET A 176 -8.69 -7.57 -4.48
N ALA A 177 -9.19 -8.80 -4.58
CA ALA A 177 -9.07 -9.82 -3.54
C ALA A 177 -7.70 -10.53 -3.59
N GLU A 178 -6.64 -9.74 -3.78
CA GLU A 178 -5.26 -10.22 -3.75
C GLU A 178 -4.80 -10.45 -2.30
N THR A 179 -3.82 -11.33 -2.14
CA THR A 179 -3.18 -11.58 -0.86
C THR A 179 -1.83 -10.88 -0.76
N ASN A 180 -1.26 -10.82 0.45
CA ASN A 180 0.06 -10.24 0.66
C ASN A 180 1.17 -11.19 0.20
N CYS A 181 1.70 -12.01 1.11
CA CYS A 181 2.89 -12.81 0.88
C CYS A 181 2.64 -14.29 1.11
N CYS A 182 3.52 -15.14 0.59
CA CYS A 182 3.45 -16.58 0.79
C CYS A 182 4.83 -17.25 0.76
N LEU A 183 4.88 -18.45 1.35
CA LEU A 183 5.90 -19.45 1.08
C LEU A 183 5.37 -20.34 -0.05
N ILE A 184 6.05 -20.35 -1.19
CA ILE A 184 5.63 -21.15 -2.34
C ILE A 184 6.01 -22.61 -2.09
N ASP A 185 5.07 -23.53 -2.31
CA ASP A 185 5.28 -24.97 -2.16
C ASP A 185 6.01 -25.55 -3.38
N PHE A 186 7.30 -25.21 -3.51
CA PHE A 186 8.15 -25.69 -4.59
C PHE A 186 8.35 -27.20 -4.55
N ASP A 187 8.36 -27.83 -3.37
CA ASP A 187 8.50 -29.28 -3.26
C ASP A 187 7.34 -29.99 -3.96
N TYR A 188 6.10 -29.59 -3.69
CA TYR A 188 4.95 -30.15 -4.37
C TYR A 188 5.00 -29.87 -5.88
N MET A 189 5.14 -28.60 -6.27
CA MET A 189 5.02 -28.18 -7.67
C MET A 189 6.09 -28.82 -8.57
N LEU A 190 7.34 -28.90 -8.11
CA LEU A 190 8.44 -29.45 -8.92
C LEU A 190 8.37 -30.98 -9.04
N ASN A 191 7.74 -31.67 -8.07
CA ASN A 191 7.61 -33.13 -8.08
C ASN A 191 6.32 -33.63 -8.76
N HIS A 192 5.27 -32.82 -8.81
CA HIS A 192 3.95 -33.23 -9.33
C HIS A 192 3.56 -32.52 -10.64
N GLY A 193 4.32 -31.50 -11.04
CA GLY A 193 3.95 -30.63 -12.14
C GLY A 193 2.89 -29.61 -11.71
N PHE A 194 2.56 -28.70 -12.61
CA PHE A 194 1.61 -27.61 -12.38
C PHE A 194 1.19 -26.97 -13.70
N SER A 195 0.12 -26.17 -13.67
CA SER A 195 -0.33 -25.43 -14.86
C SER A 195 0.03 -23.95 -14.73
N ILE A 196 0.64 -23.37 -15.78
CA ILE A 196 0.83 -21.92 -15.91
C ILE A 196 0.13 -21.45 -17.19
N GLY A 197 -0.87 -20.58 -17.03
CA GLY A 197 -1.70 -20.13 -18.13
C GLY A 197 -2.39 -21.32 -18.81
N ASN A 198 -2.02 -21.59 -20.06
CA ASN A 198 -2.56 -22.71 -20.85
C ASN A 198 -1.58 -23.90 -20.96
N ALA A 199 -0.42 -23.83 -20.31
CA ALA A 199 0.60 -24.87 -20.39
C ALA A 199 0.55 -25.77 -19.15
N GLU A 200 0.53 -27.07 -19.39
CA GLU A 200 0.79 -28.09 -18.36
C GLU A 200 2.29 -28.35 -18.29
N VAL A 201 2.88 -28.14 -17.12
CA VAL A 201 4.29 -28.33 -16.86
C VAL A 201 4.48 -29.63 -16.10
N GLU A 202 5.25 -30.55 -16.68
CA GLU A 202 5.59 -31.82 -16.04
C GLU A 202 6.60 -31.64 -14.89
N PRO A 203 6.70 -32.62 -13.97
CA PRO A 203 7.72 -32.64 -12.93
C PRO A 203 9.15 -32.40 -13.46
N ALA A 204 10.00 -31.78 -12.65
CA ALA A 204 11.37 -31.51 -13.03
C ALA A 204 12.24 -32.79 -13.00
N HIS A 205 13.09 -32.94 -14.03
CA HIS A 205 13.97 -34.11 -14.19
C HIS A 205 15.46 -33.79 -14.06
N SER A 206 15.82 -32.52 -13.87
CA SER A 206 17.19 -32.04 -13.63
C SER A 206 17.17 -30.75 -12.81
N ILE A 207 18.29 -30.38 -12.18
CA ILE A 207 18.36 -29.13 -11.41
C ILE A 207 18.15 -27.89 -12.28
N GLN A 208 18.64 -27.90 -13.53
CA GLN A 208 18.44 -26.77 -14.46
C GLN A 208 16.95 -26.59 -14.81
N VAL A 209 16.22 -27.70 -15.03
CA VAL A 209 14.78 -27.65 -15.30
C VAL A 209 14.03 -27.20 -14.05
N ALA A 210 14.38 -27.73 -12.87
CA ALA A 210 13.77 -27.33 -11.61
C ALA A 210 13.89 -25.83 -11.36
N VAL A 211 15.11 -25.27 -11.51
CA VAL A 211 15.35 -23.84 -11.36
C VAL A 211 14.58 -23.00 -12.40
N THR A 212 14.54 -23.46 -13.65
CA THR A 212 13.77 -22.76 -14.71
C THR A 212 12.27 -22.75 -14.40
N GLN A 213 11.74 -23.82 -13.83
CA GLN A 213 10.35 -23.86 -13.37
C GLN A 213 10.16 -22.94 -12.15
N MET A 214 11.10 -22.91 -11.20
CA MET A 214 11.03 -22.00 -10.05
C MET A 214 10.90 -20.53 -10.47
N THR A 215 11.70 -20.06 -11.43
CA THR A 215 11.64 -18.66 -11.88
C THR A 215 10.29 -18.33 -12.53
N GLN A 216 9.74 -19.25 -13.31
CA GLN A 216 8.41 -19.12 -13.91
C GLN A 216 7.31 -19.05 -12.84
N ILE A 217 7.37 -19.92 -11.83
CA ILE A 217 6.42 -19.92 -10.71
C ILE A 217 6.52 -18.59 -9.96
N ILE A 218 7.73 -18.14 -9.60
CA ILE A 218 7.95 -16.87 -8.88
C ILE A 218 7.31 -15.70 -9.61
N ALA A 219 7.53 -15.58 -10.92
CA ALA A 219 6.98 -14.50 -11.72
C ALA A 219 5.43 -14.50 -11.74
N ASN A 220 4.81 -15.68 -11.77
CA ASN A 220 3.35 -15.82 -11.78
C ASN A 220 2.73 -15.57 -10.41
N VAL A 221 3.34 -16.08 -9.34
CA VAL A 221 2.88 -15.83 -7.96
C VAL A 221 3.02 -14.35 -7.63
N ALA A 222 4.16 -13.73 -7.94
CA ALA A 222 4.38 -12.29 -7.74
C ALA A 222 3.41 -11.41 -8.55
N SER A 223 2.85 -11.93 -9.63
CA SER A 223 1.83 -11.25 -10.44
C SER A 223 0.40 -11.46 -9.94
N SER A 224 0.20 -12.31 -8.92
CA SER A 224 -1.09 -12.70 -8.37
C SER A 224 -1.27 -12.29 -6.90
N GLN A 225 -0.27 -11.58 -6.35
CA GLN A 225 -0.24 -11.08 -4.98
C GLN A 225 0.55 -9.76 -4.96
N TYR A 226 0.36 -8.93 -3.95
CA TYR A 226 1.04 -7.63 -3.84
C TYR A 226 2.28 -7.66 -2.94
N GLY A 227 2.56 -8.79 -2.29
CA GLY A 227 3.67 -8.96 -1.36
C GLY A 227 4.76 -9.92 -1.82
N GLY A 228 5.69 -10.21 -0.90
CA GLY A 228 6.87 -11.02 -1.16
C GLY A 228 6.58 -12.50 -1.44
N CYS A 229 7.33 -13.06 -2.39
CA CYS A 229 7.41 -14.50 -2.64
C CYS A 229 8.65 -15.06 -1.93
N SER A 230 8.53 -16.21 -1.28
CA SER A 230 9.65 -16.84 -0.59
C SER A 230 9.75 -18.33 -0.91
N SER A 231 11.00 -18.78 -1.08
CA SER A 231 11.37 -20.19 -1.22
C SER A 231 12.04 -20.64 0.08
N ASP A 232 11.35 -21.47 0.87
CA ASP A 232 11.95 -22.05 2.08
C ASP A 232 12.84 -23.25 1.71
N ARG A 233 13.99 -23.38 2.38
CA ARG A 233 14.91 -24.52 2.24
C ARG A 233 15.20 -24.92 0.79
N THR A 234 15.51 -23.93 -0.04
CA THR A 234 15.81 -24.12 -1.46
C THR A 234 16.90 -25.17 -1.71
N ASP A 235 17.86 -25.30 -0.79
CA ASP A 235 18.89 -26.35 -0.79
C ASP A 235 18.29 -27.76 -0.72
N GLN A 236 17.34 -27.99 0.20
CA GLN A 236 16.67 -29.29 0.37
C GLN A 236 15.71 -29.58 -0.79
N VAL A 237 14.97 -28.56 -1.25
CA VAL A 237 14.04 -28.68 -2.39
C VAL A 237 14.78 -29.03 -3.68
N LEU A 238 15.96 -28.43 -3.92
CA LEU A 238 16.71 -28.66 -5.16
C LEU A 238 17.63 -29.90 -5.12
N ALA A 239 17.98 -30.40 -3.93
CA ALA A 239 18.91 -31.53 -3.77
C ALA A 239 18.49 -32.80 -4.56
N PRO A 240 17.23 -33.25 -4.58
CA PRO A 240 16.82 -34.41 -5.36
C PRO A 240 17.06 -34.25 -6.86
N PHE A 241 16.95 -33.03 -7.39
CA PHE A 241 17.18 -32.76 -8.82
C PHE A 241 18.67 -32.68 -9.15
N ALA A 242 19.52 -32.23 -8.22
CA ALA A 242 20.97 -32.35 -8.35
C ALA A 242 21.42 -33.83 -8.35
N GLU A 243 20.81 -34.66 -7.49
CA GLU A 243 21.07 -36.10 -7.45
C GLU A 243 20.69 -36.79 -8.77
N LYS A 244 19.55 -36.41 -9.38
CA LYS A 244 19.17 -36.90 -10.73
C LYS A 244 20.25 -36.60 -11.77
N ASN A 245 20.86 -35.41 -11.73
CA ASN A 245 21.99 -35.07 -12.60
C ASN A 245 23.21 -35.93 -12.30
N TYR A 246 23.58 -36.10 -11.03
CA TYR A 246 24.71 -36.95 -10.65
C TYR A 246 24.56 -38.39 -11.15
N GLN A 247 23.39 -38.98 -10.95
CA GLN A 247 23.07 -40.33 -11.45
C GLN A 247 23.08 -40.40 -12.98
N LYS A 248 22.66 -39.33 -13.67
CA LYS A 248 22.78 -39.23 -15.13
C LYS A 248 24.25 -39.24 -15.57
N HIS A 249 25.09 -38.44 -14.93
CA HIS A 249 26.53 -38.36 -15.25
C HIS A 249 27.25 -39.68 -14.99
N LEU A 250 26.93 -40.39 -13.91
CA LEU A 250 27.47 -41.73 -13.64
C LEU A 250 27.13 -42.71 -14.78
N ARG A 251 25.90 -42.70 -15.29
CA ARG A 251 25.49 -43.57 -16.40
C ARG A 251 26.19 -43.19 -17.71
N GLU A 252 26.29 -41.90 -18.01
CA GLU A 252 26.90 -41.41 -19.25
C GLU A 252 28.40 -41.69 -19.29
N PHE A 253 29.13 -41.29 -18.24
CA PHE A 253 30.58 -41.48 -18.18
C PHE A 253 30.99 -42.93 -17.90
N GLY A 254 30.14 -43.73 -17.23
CA GLY A 254 30.40 -45.15 -16.97
C GLY A 254 30.42 -46.01 -18.24
N SER A 255 29.97 -45.49 -19.38
CA SER A 255 30.10 -46.15 -20.68
C SER A 255 31.52 -46.07 -21.28
N VAL A 256 32.36 -45.17 -20.75
CA VAL A 256 33.69 -44.85 -21.29
C VAL A 256 34.81 -44.84 -20.24
N ILE A 257 34.49 -44.84 -18.95
CA ILE A 257 35.45 -44.85 -17.83
C ILE A 257 35.21 -46.07 -16.96
N ASP A 258 36.19 -46.99 -16.94
CA ASP A 258 36.13 -48.23 -16.15
C ASP A 258 36.64 -48.06 -14.71
N ASP A 259 37.39 -46.98 -14.43
CA ASP A 259 37.95 -46.67 -13.11
C ASP A 259 36.88 -45.99 -12.22
N PRO A 260 36.38 -46.66 -11.16
CA PRO A 260 35.28 -46.14 -10.34
C PRO A 260 35.59 -44.81 -9.67
N ALA A 261 36.83 -44.59 -9.24
CA ALA A 261 37.23 -43.36 -8.57
C ALA A 261 37.27 -42.18 -9.55
N LYS A 262 37.73 -42.42 -10.78
CA LYS A 262 37.72 -41.38 -11.84
C LYS A 262 36.30 -41.08 -12.32
N LEU A 263 35.45 -42.11 -12.44
CA LEU A 263 34.05 -41.95 -12.80
C LEU A 263 33.32 -41.07 -11.78
N GLU A 264 33.44 -41.41 -10.49
CA GLU A 264 32.83 -40.63 -9.41
C GLU A 264 33.34 -39.19 -9.39
N ALA A 265 34.67 -38.99 -9.46
CA ALA A 265 35.26 -37.66 -9.46
C ALA A 265 34.76 -36.79 -10.63
N LEU A 266 34.61 -37.38 -11.82
CA LEU A 266 34.09 -36.67 -13.00
C LEU A 266 32.59 -36.34 -12.85
N ALA A 267 31.79 -37.29 -12.39
CA ALA A 267 30.36 -37.08 -12.15
C ALA A 267 30.11 -35.99 -11.10
N VAL A 268 30.87 -35.99 -10.00
CA VAL A 268 30.81 -34.92 -8.97
C VAL A 268 31.22 -33.58 -9.57
N LYS A 269 32.32 -33.53 -10.34
CA LYS A 269 32.79 -32.30 -10.97
C LYS A 269 31.73 -31.71 -11.91
N GLN A 270 31.12 -32.53 -12.76
CA GLN A 270 30.09 -32.08 -13.69
C GLN A 270 28.80 -31.66 -12.96
N THR A 271 28.36 -32.41 -11.94
CA THR A 271 27.18 -32.05 -11.14
C THR A 271 27.37 -30.71 -10.42
N LYS A 272 28.56 -30.43 -9.87
CA LYS A 272 28.86 -29.12 -9.28
C LYS A 272 28.73 -27.97 -10.29
N LYS A 273 29.17 -28.19 -11.54
CA LYS A 273 29.03 -27.20 -12.62
C LYS A 273 27.55 -26.99 -12.96
N ASP A 274 26.78 -28.07 -13.06
CA ASP A 274 25.34 -28.01 -13.32
C ASP A 274 24.59 -27.21 -12.25
N ILE A 275 24.91 -27.43 -10.97
CA ILE A 275 24.32 -26.67 -9.85
C ILE A 275 24.68 -25.19 -9.96
N TYR A 276 25.95 -24.88 -10.21
CA TYR A 276 26.41 -23.50 -10.36
C TYR A 276 25.67 -22.78 -11.49
N ASP A 277 25.56 -23.41 -12.66
CA ASP A 277 24.89 -22.83 -13.83
C ASP A 277 23.39 -22.65 -13.60
N ALA A 278 22.76 -23.61 -12.92
CA ALA A 278 21.36 -23.50 -12.54
C ALA A 278 21.15 -22.30 -11.60
N LEU A 279 21.91 -22.19 -10.51
CA LEU A 279 21.75 -21.08 -9.57
C LEU A 279 22.12 -19.72 -10.18
N GLN A 280 23.11 -19.68 -11.07
CA GLN A 280 23.38 -18.48 -11.87
C GLN A 280 22.15 -18.11 -12.71
N THR A 281 21.53 -19.08 -13.37
CA THR A 281 20.29 -18.86 -14.14
C THR A 281 19.16 -18.31 -13.25
N LEU A 282 18.98 -18.86 -12.05
CA LEU A 282 18.01 -18.36 -11.07
C LEU A 282 18.25 -16.87 -10.77
N GLU A 283 19.49 -16.52 -10.42
CA GLU A 283 19.88 -15.16 -10.08
C GLU A 283 19.62 -14.18 -11.24
N TYR A 284 20.03 -14.54 -12.46
CA TYR A 284 19.81 -13.69 -13.63
C TYR A 284 18.32 -13.56 -13.99
N GLN A 285 17.56 -14.65 -13.95
CA GLN A 285 16.16 -14.62 -14.36
C GLN A 285 15.28 -13.88 -13.35
N VAL A 286 15.51 -14.05 -12.05
CA VAL A 286 14.77 -13.28 -11.02
C VAL A 286 15.02 -11.77 -11.16
N ASN A 287 16.20 -11.35 -11.62
CA ASN A 287 16.53 -9.93 -11.83
C ASN A 287 16.19 -9.40 -13.23
N THR A 288 15.76 -10.24 -14.16
CA THR A 288 15.45 -9.82 -15.55
C THR A 288 14.01 -10.10 -15.98
N LEU A 289 13.29 -10.98 -15.28
CA LEU A 289 11.86 -11.20 -15.45
C LEU A 289 11.08 -10.18 -14.63
N TYR A 290 10.08 -9.57 -15.27
CA TYR A 290 9.20 -8.61 -14.63
C TYR A 290 7.84 -9.24 -14.34
N SER A 291 7.31 -8.94 -13.16
CA SER A 291 5.92 -9.17 -12.78
C SER A 291 4.97 -8.21 -13.51
N THR A 292 3.66 -8.39 -13.33
CA THR A 292 2.62 -7.45 -13.81
C THR A 292 2.81 -6.02 -13.31
N GLN A 293 3.52 -5.85 -12.19
CA GLN A 293 3.79 -4.56 -11.57
C GLN A 293 4.94 -3.79 -12.23
N GLY A 294 5.64 -4.40 -13.20
CA GLY A 294 6.81 -3.79 -13.83
C GLY A 294 8.05 -3.80 -12.95
N GLN A 295 8.14 -4.76 -12.02
CA GLN A 295 9.28 -5.04 -11.15
C GLN A 295 9.66 -6.52 -11.20
#